data_AF-A0A1G5V9G3-F1
#
_entry.id   AF-A0A1G5V9G3-F1
#
_cell.length_a   1.000
_cell.length_b   1.000
_cell.length_c   1.000
_cell.angle_alpha   90.00
_cell.angle_beta   90.00
_cell.angle_gamma   90.00
#
_symmetry.space_group_name_H-M   'P 1'
#
loop_
_entity.id
_entity.type
_entity.pdbx_description
1 polymer ?
#
loop_
_entity_poly.entity_id
_entity_poly.type
_entity_poly.pdbx_seq_one_letter_code
_entity_poly.pdbx_strand_id
1 'polypeptide(L)'
;MTQETGGFAAFNLNPNILAAVTATGYEEPSAIQQQSIPIIMAGHDMIGQAQTGTGKTAAFALPILHRIDPAKREPQALILAPTRELALQVATAFETYSKQMPGVTVVAVYGGAPMGPQLKAIRNGAQIVVATPGRLCDHLRRDEKVLATVNHLVLDEADEMLKLGFMDDLEVIFKALPATRQTVLFSATLPQSIRAIAERHLRDPQHVKIQTKTQTVTAIEQAHLLVHADQKTSAVLSLLEVEDFDALIMFVRTKQATLDLASALEAKGYKAAALNGDIAQNQRERVIDSLKDGRLDIVVATDVAARGLDVPRITHVFNVDMPYDPESYVHRIGRTGRAGREGRALLLVTPRERRMLQVIERVTGQKVAEVRLPDAQAVLDARIKKLTNSLSPLVADAESTHGDLLDRLTADIGCTPRALAAALLRKATNGQALNLAAIEKERPLVPNNAPRGDRPERTGDRPDRGDRERRAPIPLAEGRARCRTALGARDGIAAKNLLGAILNEGGLAREAIGRIQVRDSFSLVELPEDGLEKLLTKLKDTRVAGKQLKLRRYRED
;
A
#
# COMPACT_ATOMS: atom_id res chain seq x y z
N MET A 1 49.81 19.28 7.41
CA MET A 1 48.67 19.15 6.49
C MET A 1 48.19 17.71 6.57
N THR A 2 47.28 17.43 7.49
CA THR A 2 46.67 16.11 7.67
C THR A 2 45.64 15.90 6.56
N GLN A 3 45.92 14.97 5.65
CA GLN A 3 44.92 14.47 4.70
C GLN A 3 43.86 13.69 5.49
N GLU A 4 42.68 14.27 5.66
CA GLU A 4 41.50 13.54 6.14
C GLU A 4 41.13 12.47 5.10
N THR A 5 41.45 11.21 5.41
CA THR A 5 41.28 10.04 4.54
C THR A 5 40.01 9.26 4.91
N GLY A 6 38.90 9.97 5.10
CA GLY A 6 37.57 9.39 5.37
C GLY A 6 36.43 10.33 4.97
N GLY A 7 35.28 9.79 4.58
CA GLY A 7 34.06 10.57 4.25
C GLY A 7 33.93 11.03 2.79
N PHE A 8 32.99 11.94 2.53
CA PHE A 8 32.69 12.43 1.17
C PHE A 8 33.86 13.18 0.50
N ALA A 9 34.78 13.74 1.27
CA ALA A 9 35.97 14.42 0.75
C ALA A 9 36.88 13.48 -0.07
N ALA A 10 36.86 12.18 0.21
CA ALA A 10 37.66 11.18 -0.50
C ALA A 10 37.26 11.00 -1.98
N PHE A 11 36.05 11.43 -2.38
CA PHE A 11 35.58 11.32 -3.77
C PHE A 11 36.09 12.43 -4.70
N ASN A 12 36.85 13.40 -4.18
CA ASN A 12 37.38 14.54 -4.94
C ASN A 12 36.29 15.31 -5.72
N LEU A 13 35.13 15.51 -5.06
CA LEU A 13 34.01 16.28 -5.60
C LEU A 13 34.34 17.77 -5.66
N ASN A 14 33.53 18.54 -6.40
CA ASN A 14 33.70 20.00 -6.45
C ASN A 14 33.54 20.58 -5.02
N PRO A 15 34.42 21.49 -4.56
CA PRO A 15 34.36 22.05 -3.21
C PRO A 15 32.99 22.63 -2.83
N ASN A 16 32.28 23.25 -3.79
CA ASN A 16 30.95 23.80 -3.55
C ASN A 16 29.89 22.72 -3.27
N ILE A 17 30.01 21.56 -3.94
CA ILE A 17 29.14 20.40 -3.69
C ILE A 17 29.47 19.81 -2.32
N LEU A 18 30.76 19.64 -2.01
CA LEU A 18 31.18 19.11 -0.71
C LEU A 18 30.66 19.97 0.45
N ALA A 19 30.80 21.30 0.34
CA ALA A 19 30.28 22.23 1.35
C ALA A 19 28.75 22.18 1.48
N ALA A 20 28.00 22.00 0.38
CA ALA A 20 26.56 21.79 0.44
C ALA A 20 26.19 20.46 1.13
N VAL A 21 26.91 19.37 0.83
CA VAL A 21 26.73 18.05 1.44
C VAL A 21 26.98 18.11 2.95
N THR A 22 28.07 18.73 3.39
CA THR A 22 28.36 18.95 4.81
C THR A 22 27.27 19.79 5.49
N ALA A 23 26.79 20.87 4.85
CA ALA A 23 25.73 21.71 5.39
C ALA A 23 24.38 20.98 5.54
N THR A 24 24.13 19.94 4.72
CA THR A 24 22.94 19.08 4.84
C THR A 24 23.04 18.02 5.95
N GLY A 25 24.19 17.90 6.62
CA GLY A 25 24.40 16.93 7.71
C GLY A 25 24.81 15.54 7.23
N TYR A 26 25.39 15.42 6.03
CA TYR A 26 26.00 14.16 5.59
C TYR A 26 27.39 14.03 6.21
N GLU A 27 27.56 13.00 7.04
CA GLU A 27 28.84 12.69 7.68
C GLU A 27 29.62 11.65 6.86
N GLU A 28 29.08 10.43 6.78
CA GLU A 28 29.71 9.31 6.06
C GLU A 28 28.88 8.84 4.86
N PRO A 29 29.53 8.46 3.74
CA PRO A 29 28.83 7.91 2.60
C PRO A 29 28.28 6.50 2.90
N SER A 30 27.05 6.25 2.52
CA SER A 30 26.44 4.92 2.60
C SER A 30 27.12 3.94 1.65
N ALA A 31 26.92 2.62 1.86
CA ALA A 31 27.53 1.59 1.03
C ALA A 31 27.23 1.75 -0.47
N ILE A 32 26.02 2.20 -0.84
CA ILE A 32 25.69 2.47 -2.25
C ILE A 32 26.42 3.69 -2.77
N GLN A 33 26.57 4.75 -1.97
CA GLN A 33 27.29 5.97 -2.35
C GLN A 33 28.78 5.69 -2.53
N GLN A 34 29.39 4.97 -1.59
CA GLN A 34 30.81 4.62 -1.62
C GLN A 34 31.20 3.80 -2.85
N GLN A 35 30.33 2.90 -3.30
CA GLN A 35 30.59 2.08 -4.49
C GLN A 35 30.19 2.78 -5.79
N SER A 36 29.08 3.54 -5.81
CA SER A 36 28.55 4.12 -7.05
C SER A 36 29.25 5.41 -7.45
N ILE A 37 29.58 6.30 -6.49
CA ILE A 37 30.13 7.63 -6.80
C ILE A 37 31.42 7.53 -7.63
N PRO A 38 32.43 6.71 -7.27
CA PRO A 38 33.66 6.59 -8.06
C PRO A 38 33.42 6.10 -9.50
N ILE A 39 32.51 5.15 -9.68
CA ILE A 39 32.15 4.60 -11.00
C ILE A 39 31.52 5.68 -11.89
N ILE A 40 30.58 6.44 -11.32
CA ILE A 40 29.88 7.49 -12.07
C ILE A 40 30.84 8.66 -12.36
N MET A 41 31.73 9.01 -11.42
CA MET A 41 32.80 9.99 -11.63
C MET A 41 33.80 9.57 -12.72
N ALA A 42 34.06 8.27 -12.88
CA ALA A 42 34.89 7.75 -13.98
C ALA A 42 34.18 7.81 -15.34
N GLY A 43 32.87 8.07 -15.39
CA GLY A 43 32.10 8.18 -16.63
C GLY A 43 31.55 6.85 -17.15
N HIS A 44 31.62 5.78 -16.36
CA HIS A 44 31.07 4.48 -16.73
C HIS A 44 29.54 4.45 -16.57
N ASP A 45 28.87 3.66 -17.42
CA ASP A 45 27.49 3.28 -17.19
C ASP A 45 27.41 2.35 -15.98
N MET A 46 26.26 2.33 -15.31
CA MET A 46 26.13 1.58 -14.06
C MET A 46 24.72 1.05 -13.86
N ILE A 47 24.62 -0.17 -13.31
CA ILE A 47 23.40 -0.70 -12.71
C ILE A 47 23.59 -0.77 -11.19
N GLY A 48 22.87 0.07 -10.46
CA GLY A 48 22.79 0.07 -9.01
C GLY A 48 21.57 -0.70 -8.53
N GLN A 49 21.79 -1.91 -8.00
CA GLN A 49 20.76 -2.69 -7.34
C GLN A 49 20.73 -2.40 -5.83
N ALA A 50 19.79 -1.54 -5.40
CA ALA A 50 19.61 -1.18 -3.99
C ALA A 50 18.17 -0.72 -3.67
N GLN A 51 17.73 -0.97 -2.44
CA GLN A 51 16.41 -0.57 -1.94
C GLN A 51 16.27 0.95 -1.74
N THR A 52 15.03 1.44 -1.64
CA THR A 52 14.74 2.84 -1.29
C THR A 52 15.33 3.22 0.08
N GLY A 53 15.75 4.47 0.25
CA GLY A 53 16.28 4.96 1.53
C GLY A 53 17.75 4.62 1.81
N THR A 54 18.46 3.94 0.90
CA THR A 54 19.90 3.66 1.05
C THR A 54 20.80 4.85 0.66
N GLY A 55 20.22 5.98 0.24
CA GLY A 55 20.95 7.16 -0.22
C GLY A 55 21.31 7.16 -1.72
N LYS A 56 20.55 6.42 -2.55
CA LYS A 56 20.71 6.36 -4.02
C LYS A 56 20.73 7.74 -4.68
N THR A 57 19.86 8.66 -4.24
CA THR A 57 19.75 9.99 -4.82
C THR A 57 21.07 10.75 -4.78
N ALA A 58 21.74 10.82 -3.62
CA ALA A 58 23.07 11.42 -3.53
C ALA A 58 24.11 10.63 -4.34
N ALA A 59 23.98 9.30 -4.41
CA ALA A 59 24.92 8.45 -5.13
C ALA A 59 25.04 8.81 -6.62
N PHE A 60 23.95 9.22 -7.28
CA PHE A 60 24.00 9.73 -8.66
C PHE A 60 24.03 11.26 -8.76
N ALA A 61 23.39 12.00 -7.84
CA ALA A 61 23.27 13.44 -7.98
C ALA A 61 24.61 14.16 -7.83
N LEU A 62 25.44 13.75 -6.84
CA LEU A 62 26.73 14.38 -6.57
C LEU A 62 27.72 14.25 -7.75
N PRO A 63 27.96 13.06 -8.33
CA PRO A 63 28.88 12.95 -9.47
C PRO A 63 28.34 13.59 -10.74
N ILE A 64 27.02 13.62 -10.94
CA ILE A 64 26.41 14.36 -12.07
C ILE A 64 26.63 15.86 -11.90
N LEU A 65 26.32 16.42 -10.72
CA LEU A 65 26.54 17.84 -10.43
C LEU A 65 28.00 18.24 -10.62
N HIS A 66 28.95 17.37 -10.26
CA HIS A 66 30.37 17.62 -10.48
C HIS A 66 30.72 17.82 -11.97
N ARG A 67 29.96 17.20 -12.88
CA ARG A 67 30.16 17.29 -14.33
C ARG A 67 29.33 18.36 -15.03
N ILE A 68 28.29 18.88 -14.39
CA ILE A 68 27.46 19.94 -14.96
C ILE A 68 28.32 21.19 -15.17
N ASP A 69 28.22 21.76 -16.36
CA ASP A 69 28.82 23.06 -16.71
C ASP A 69 27.78 24.18 -16.47
N PRO A 70 27.94 25.03 -15.43
CA PRO A 70 26.99 26.09 -15.14
C PRO A 70 26.94 27.19 -16.22
N ALA A 71 27.97 27.32 -17.06
CA ALA A 71 28.01 28.34 -18.11
C ALA A 71 27.11 27.98 -19.31
N LYS A 72 26.85 26.68 -19.52
CA LYS A 72 25.98 26.20 -20.59
C LYS A 72 24.53 26.14 -20.12
N ARG A 73 23.71 27.05 -20.64
CA ARG A 73 22.29 27.21 -20.30
C ARG A 73 21.40 26.29 -21.16
N GLU A 74 21.63 24.99 -21.06
CA GLU A 74 20.92 23.95 -21.81
C GLU A 74 20.82 22.65 -20.98
N PRO A 75 19.83 21.77 -21.23
CA PRO A 75 19.71 20.50 -20.53
C PRO A 75 20.94 19.60 -20.73
N GLN A 76 21.61 19.22 -19.64
CA GLN A 76 22.79 18.36 -19.64
C GLN A 76 22.51 17.02 -18.95
N ALA A 77 21.67 17.01 -17.92
CA ALA A 77 21.27 15.80 -17.22
C ALA A 77 19.75 15.59 -17.25
N LEU A 78 19.34 14.35 -17.52
CA LEU A 78 17.95 13.88 -17.41
C LEU A 78 17.86 12.79 -16.34
N ILE A 79 16.97 12.98 -15.37
CA ILE A 79 16.65 11.98 -14.36
C ILE A 79 15.19 11.59 -14.51
N LEU A 80 14.95 10.32 -14.82
CA LEU A 80 13.61 9.76 -14.94
C LEU A 80 13.19 9.12 -13.62
N ALA A 81 12.01 9.51 -13.15
CA ALA A 81 11.39 8.97 -11.95
C ALA A 81 9.95 8.48 -12.25
N PRO A 82 9.49 7.36 -11.66
CA PRO A 82 8.17 6.79 -11.92
C PRO A 82 7.00 7.66 -11.46
N THR A 83 7.22 8.52 -10.47
CA THR A 83 6.14 9.30 -9.85
C THR A 83 6.53 10.75 -9.74
N ARG A 84 5.51 11.61 -9.68
CA ARG A 84 5.69 13.04 -9.46
C ARG A 84 6.42 13.32 -8.14
N GLU A 85 6.03 12.61 -7.09
CA GLU A 85 6.55 12.84 -5.75
C GLU A 85 8.04 12.53 -5.70
N LEU A 86 8.45 11.41 -6.31
CA LEU A 86 9.86 11.09 -6.44
C LEU A 86 10.61 12.08 -7.33
N ALA A 87 10.01 12.52 -8.46
CA ALA A 87 10.60 13.56 -9.30
C ALA A 87 10.84 14.87 -8.54
N LEU A 88 9.90 15.30 -7.71
CA LEU A 88 10.05 16.47 -6.84
C LEU A 88 11.13 16.27 -5.78
N GLN A 89 11.14 15.11 -5.11
CA GLN A 89 12.16 14.78 -4.11
C GLN A 89 13.56 14.81 -4.69
N VAL A 90 13.74 14.19 -5.85
CA VAL A 90 15.02 14.18 -6.55
C VAL A 90 15.40 15.59 -7.00
N ALA A 91 14.47 16.38 -7.54
CA ALA A 91 14.73 17.77 -7.91
C ALA A 91 15.18 18.61 -6.71
N THR A 92 14.47 18.54 -5.58
CA THR A 92 14.84 19.22 -4.33
C THR A 92 16.20 18.75 -3.82
N ALA A 93 16.54 17.47 -3.94
CA ALA A 93 17.86 16.99 -3.58
C ALA A 93 18.95 17.62 -4.45
N PHE A 94 18.77 17.66 -5.78
CA PHE A 94 19.68 18.36 -6.69
C PHE A 94 19.82 19.84 -6.34
N GLU A 95 18.72 20.57 -6.12
CA GLU A 95 18.73 21.98 -5.71
C GLU A 95 19.50 22.20 -4.40
N THR A 96 19.34 21.26 -3.46
CA THR A 96 20.02 21.31 -2.17
C THR A 96 21.53 21.11 -2.34
N TYR A 97 21.94 20.11 -3.11
CA TYR A 97 23.36 19.82 -3.36
C TYR A 97 24.02 20.87 -4.28
N SER A 98 23.25 21.52 -5.15
CA SER A 98 23.73 22.59 -6.04
C SER A 98 23.60 23.99 -5.45
N LYS A 99 23.19 24.13 -4.19
CA LYS A 99 22.91 25.45 -3.56
C LYS A 99 24.10 26.41 -3.60
N GLN A 100 25.33 25.88 -3.62
CA GLN A 100 26.56 26.67 -3.73
C GLN A 100 27.15 26.70 -5.15
N MET A 101 26.41 26.26 -6.16
CA MET A 101 26.82 26.27 -7.57
C MET A 101 26.02 27.33 -8.35
N PRO A 102 26.50 28.59 -8.42
CA PRO A 102 25.79 29.64 -9.15
C PRO A 102 25.66 29.26 -10.62
N GLY A 103 24.47 29.51 -11.19
CA GLY A 103 24.17 29.22 -12.60
C GLY A 103 23.60 27.83 -12.87
N VAL A 104 23.62 26.91 -11.90
CA VAL A 104 22.95 25.60 -12.03
C VAL A 104 21.47 25.72 -11.69
N THR A 105 20.61 25.32 -12.61
CA THR A 105 19.16 25.34 -12.46
C THR A 105 18.59 23.93 -12.67
N VAL A 106 17.68 23.54 -11.77
CA VAL A 106 16.96 22.27 -11.79
C VAL A 106 15.50 22.54 -12.16
N VAL A 107 14.90 21.67 -12.97
CA VAL A 107 13.47 21.72 -13.27
C VAL A 107 12.84 20.35 -13.10
N ALA A 108 11.71 20.32 -12.38
CA ALA A 108 10.88 19.13 -12.26
C ALA A 108 9.74 19.14 -13.31
N VAL A 109 9.61 18.06 -14.08
CA VAL A 109 8.70 17.91 -15.21
C VAL A 109 7.76 16.72 -14.98
N TYR A 110 6.53 17.00 -14.57
CA TYR A 110 5.56 15.95 -14.23
C TYR A 110 4.11 16.34 -14.58
N GLY A 111 3.24 15.33 -14.64
CA GLY A 111 1.81 15.49 -14.91
C GLY A 111 1.03 16.14 -13.75
N GLY A 112 -0.15 16.69 -14.05
CA GLY A 112 -1.01 17.32 -13.04
C GLY A 112 -0.59 18.72 -12.59
N ALA A 113 0.44 19.32 -13.20
CA ALA A 113 0.79 20.73 -13.04
C ALA A 113 0.72 21.48 -14.39
N PRO A 114 0.56 22.82 -14.38
CA PRO A 114 0.54 23.63 -15.58
C PRO A 114 1.80 23.43 -16.45
N MET A 115 1.62 23.35 -17.77
CA MET A 115 2.71 23.12 -18.73
C MET A 115 3.61 24.35 -18.92
N GLY A 116 3.02 25.54 -18.90
CA GLY A 116 3.72 26.81 -19.17
C GLY A 116 4.96 27.04 -18.31
N PRO A 117 4.89 26.94 -16.97
CA PRO A 117 6.05 27.08 -16.08
C PRO A 117 7.18 26.09 -16.38
N GLN A 118 6.84 24.83 -16.67
CA GLN A 118 7.82 23.79 -17.01
C GLN A 118 8.55 24.12 -18.32
N LEU A 119 7.80 24.51 -19.37
CA LEU A 119 8.38 24.93 -20.65
C LEU A 119 9.27 26.17 -20.49
N LYS A 120 8.84 27.14 -19.69
CA LYS A 120 9.61 28.36 -19.41
C LYS A 120 10.91 28.04 -18.70
N ALA A 121 10.90 27.15 -17.71
CA ALA A 121 12.09 26.75 -16.98
C ALA A 121 13.12 26.05 -17.89
N ILE A 122 12.68 25.13 -18.76
CA ILE A 122 13.56 24.49 -19.76
C ILE A 122 14.13 25.53 -20.73
N ARG A 123 13.29 26.42 -21.28
CA ARG A 123 13.73 27.49 -22.21
C ARG A 123 14.67 28.51 -21.57
N ASN A 124 14.55 28.72 -20.27
CA ASN A 124 15.48 29.55 -19.50
C ASN A 124 16.84 28.87 -19.27
N GLY A 125 17.05 27.67 -19.81
CA GLY A 125 18.32 26.97 -19.82
C GLY A 125 18.58 26.12 -18.59
N ALA A 126 17.55 25.46 -18.06
CA ALA A 126 17.72 24.51 -16.97
C ALA A 126 18.65 23.36 -17.39
N GLN A 127 19.71 23.13 -16.61
CA GLN A 127 20.72 22.11 -16.91
C GLN A 127 20.30 20.71 -16.43
N ILE A 128 19.49 20.62 -15.39
CA ILE A 128 19.05 19.36 -14.82
C ILE A 128 17.54 19.26 -14.96
N VAL A 129 17.08 18.26 -15.70
CA VAL A 129 15.66 17.94 -15.87
C VAL A 129 15.35 16.67 -15.10
N VAL A 130 14.46 16.76 -14.11
CA VAL A 130 13.94 15.60 -13.38
C VAL A 130 12.50 15.38 -13.81
N ALA A 131 12.17 14.23 -14.41
CA ALA A 131 10.91 14.07 -15.11
C ALA A 131 10.21 12.73 -14.90
N THR A 132 8.88 12.74 -14.96
CA THR A 132 8.07 11.53 -15.18
C THR A 132 7.96 11.22 -16.68
N PRO A 133 8.08 9.96 -17.13
CA PRO A 133 8.15 9.61 -18.55
C PRO A 133 7.02 10.20 -19.42
N GLY A 134 5.76 9.98 -19.03
CA GLY A 134 4.62 10.46 -19.82
C GLY A 134 4.60 11.97 -20.02
N ARG A 135 4.91 12.75 -18.97
CA ARG A 135 4.98 14.22 -19.09
C ARG A 135 6.15 14.65 -19.97
N LEU A 136 7.30 14.01 -19.87
CA LEU A 136 8.44 14.35 -20.70
C LEU A 136 8.14 14.10 -22.19
N CYS A 137 7.39 13.04 -22.50
CA CYS A 137 6.90 12.79 -23.85
C CYS A 137 6.00 13.93 -24.37
N ASP A 138 5.14 14.50 -23.53
CA ASP A 138 4.35 15.68 -23.91
C ASP A 138 5.22 16.91 -24.26
N HIS A 139 6.37 17.07 -23.59
CA HIS A 139 7.33 18.13 -23.91
C HIS A 139 8.07 17.82 -25.22
N LEU A 140 8.52 16.58 -25.41
CA LEU A 140 9.20 16.14 -26.64
C LEU A 140 8.33 16.30 -27.89
N ARG A 141 7.01 16.06 -27.79
CA ARG A 141 6.06 16.30 -28.90
C ARG A 141 5.98 17.76 -29.33
N ARG A 142 6.38 18.70 -28.47
CA ARG A 142 6.36 20.14 -28.75
C ARG A 142 7.72 20.65 -29.23
N ASP A 143 8.78 20.05 -28.71
CA ASP A 143 10.15 20.36 -29.07
C ASP A 143 11.02 19.11 -28.92
N GLU A 144 11.30 18.45 -30.04
CA GLU A 144 12.09 17.22 -30.08
C GLU A 144 13.55 17.46 -29.66
N LYS A 145 14.02 18.72 -29.67
CA LYS A 145 15.42 19.07 -29.35
C LYS A 145 15.67 19.29 -27.87
N VAL A 146 14.64 19.22 -27.01
CA VAL A 146 14.76 19.42 -25.56
C VAL A 146 15.84 18.52 -24.94
N LEU A 147 16.05 17.32 -25.47
CA LEU A 147 17.02 16.36 -24.93
C LEU A 147 18.33 16.27 -25.72
N ALA A 148 18.52 17.09 -26.77
CA ALA A 148 19.62 16.95 -27.72
C ALA A 148 21.02 17.17 -27.10
N THR A 149 21.09 17.88 -25.98
CA THR A 149 22.34 18.23 -25.27
C THR A 149 22.59 17.38 -24.03
N VAL A 150 21.68 16.43 -23.73
CA VAL A 150 21.77 15.59 -22.53
C VAL A 150 22.87 14.55 -22.69
N ASN A 151 23.84 14.58 -21.78
CA ASN A 151 24.97 13.66 -21.71
C ASN A 151 24.94 12.74 -20.48
N HIS A 152 24.06 13.00 -19.52
CA HIS A 152 23.81 12.15 -18.36
C HIS A 152 22.33 11.72 -18.29
N LEU A 153 22.07 10.42 -18.27
CA LEU A 153 20.75 9.84 -18.08
C LEU A 153 20.73 9.00 -16.80
N VAL A 154 19.73 9.23 -15.94
CA VAL A 154 19.44 8.37 -14.79
C VAL A 154 18.03 7.79 -14.91
N LEU A 155 17.90 6.48 -14.69
CA LEU A 155 16.61 5.82 -14.45
C LEU A 155 16.53 5.46 -12.97
N ASP A 156 15.76 6.21 -12.19
CA ASP A 156 15.52 5.90 -10.77
C ASP A 156 14.22 5.10 -10.60
N GLU A 157 14.26 4.08 -9.74
CA GLU A 157 13.18 3.10 -9.57
C GLU A 157 12.67 2.53 -10.91
N ALA A 158 13.59 2.04 -11.75
CA ALA A 158 13.28 1.61 -13.10
C ALA A 158 12.24 0.47 -13.17
N ASP A 159 12.25 -0.45 -12.21
CA ASP A 159 11.24 -1.50 -12.04
C ASP A 159 9.84 -0.94 -11.82
N GLU A 160 9.72 0.13 -11.03
CA GLU A 160 8.43 0.79 -10.81
C GLU A 160 7.93 1.52 -12.06
N MET A 161 8.82 2.10 -12.88
CA MET A 161 8.41 2.70 -14.16
C MET A 161 7.75 1.68 -15.08
N LEU A 162 8.27 0.45 -15.12
CA LEU A 162 7.68 -0.62 -15.92
C LEU A 162 6.37 -1.15 -15.35
N LYS A 163 6.27 -1.28 -14.01
CA LYS A 163 5.01 -1.67 -13.35
C LYS A 163 3.87 -0.68 -13.64
N LEU A 164 4.20 0.60 -13.79
CA LEU A 164 3.25 1.66 -14.14
C LEU A 164 2.93 1.75 -15.65
N GLY A 165 3.56 0.92 -16.48
CA GLY A 165 3.30 0.86 -17.92
C GLY A 165 4.02 1.91 -18.77
N PHE A 166 5.08 2.53 -18.26
CA PHE A 166 5.82 3.57 -19.00
C PHE A 166 6.77 3.04 -20.09
N MET A 167 6.70 1.76 -20.47
CA MET A 167 7.65 1.18 -21.42
C MET A 167 7.65 1.91 -22.77
N ASP A 168 6.47 2.22 -23.31
CA ASP A 168 6.35 2.90 -24.60
C ASP A 168 6.89 4.35 -24.53
N ASP A 169 6.62 5.04 -23.42
CA ASP A 169 7.16 6.39 -23.18
C ASP A 169 8.69 6.38 -23.06
N LEU A 170 9.26 5.38 -22.39
CA LEU A 170 10.72 5.22 -22.27
C LEU A 170 11.38 5.02 -23.64
N GLU A 171 10.79 4.21 -24.52
CA GLU A 171 11.30 4.02 -25.88
C GLU A 171 11.31 5.33 -26.69
N VAL A 172 10.28 6.17 -26.53
CA VAL A 172 10.24 7.51 -27.15
C VAL A 172 11.37 8.39 -26.61
N ILE A 173 11.56 8.40 -25.29
CA ILE A 173 12.61 9.20 -24.64
C ILE A 173 14.00 8.75 -25.06
N PHE A 174 14.26 7.43 -25.10
CA PHE A 174 15.56 6.90 -25.51
C PHE A 174 15.93 7.25 -26.95
N LYS A 175 14.94 7.33 -27.85
CA LYS A 175 15.14 7.74 -29.25
C LYS A 175 15.47 9.23 -29.39
N ALA A 176 14.94 10.06 -28.51
CA ALA A 176 15.20 11.51 -28.51
C ALA A 176 16.56 11.87 -27.88
N LEU A 177 17.18 10.96 -27.12
CA LEU A 177 18.46 11.17 -26.45
C LEU A 177 19.66 10.93 -27.38
N PRO A 178 20.78 11.66 -27.20
CA PRO A 178 22.03 11.40 -27.91
C PRO A 178 22.54 9.98 -27.69
N ALA A 179 23.11 9.37 -28.74
CA ALA A 179 23.68 8.01 -28.67
C ALA A 179 24.86 7.93 -27.70
N THR A 180 25.69 8.99 -27.65
CA THR A 180 26.82 9.09 -26.73
C THR A 180 26.40 9.84 -25.48
N ARG A 181 26.10 9.09 -24.42
CA ARG A 181 25.77 9.58 -23.08
C ARG A 181 26.16 8.57 -22.02
N GLN A 182 26.34 9.01 -20.77
CA GLN A 182 26.45 8.12 -19.62
C GLN A 182 25.05 7.77 -19.14
N THR A 183 24.76 6.48 -18.94
CA THR A 183 23.48 6.00 -18.41
C THR A 183 23.67 5.24 -17.10
N VAL A 184 22.93 5.67 -16.08
CA VAL A 184 22.90 5.05 -14.76
C VAL A 184 21.50 4.56 -14.46
N LEU A 185 21.36 3.28 -14.13
CA LEU A 185 20.09 2.65 -13.79
C LEU A 185 20.09 2.26 -12.32
N PHE A 186 19.13 2.76 -11.56
CA PHE A 186 18.85 2.32 -10.19
C PHE A 186 17.53 1.56 -10.13
N SER A 187 17.56 0.40 -9.49
CA SER A 187 16.37 -0.41 -9.28
C SER A 187 16.50 -1.28 -8.04
N ALA A 188 15.37 -1.58 -7.38
CA ALA A 188 15.40 -2.53 -6.26
C ALA A 188 15.57 -3.96 -6.79
N THR A 189 14.98 -4.24 -7.95
CA THR A 189 14.95 -5.57 -8.57
C THR A 189 15.51 -5.55 -9.99
N LEU A 190 15.88 -6.72 -10.53
CA LEU A 190 16.37 -6.85 -11.91
C LEU A 190 15.59 -7.95 -12.65
N PRO A 191 14.27 -7.77 -12.87
CA PRO A 191 13.49 -8.67 -13.69
C PRO A 191 13.96 -8.63 -15.14
N GLN A 192 13.57 -9.62 -15.94
CA GLN A 192 14.03 -9.77 -17.32
C GLN A 192 13.77 -8.51 -18.18
N SER A 193 12.66 -7.81 -17.93
CA SER A 193 12.33 -6.56 -18.63
C SER A 193 13.33 -5.43 -18.34
N ILE A 194 13.79 -5.28 -17.10
CA ILE A 194 14.82 -4.30 -16.73
C ILE A 194 16.18 -4.70 -17.29
N ARG A 195 16.52 -6.00 -17.27
CA ARG A 195 17.74 -6.51 -17.91
C ARG A 195 17.78 -6.20 -19.40
N ALA A 196 16.65 -6.39 -20.10
CA ALA A 196 16.55 -6.06 -21.52
C ALA A 196 16.78 -4.56 -21.80
N ILE A 197 16.27 -3.67 -20.93
CA ILE A 197 16.54 -2.23 -21.04
C ILE A 197 18.02 -1.94 -20.82
N ALA A 198 18.62 -2.54 -19.80
CA ALA A 198 20.04 -2.39 -19.53
C ALA A 198 20.91 -2.84 -20.71
N GLU A 199 20.67 -4.04 -21.23
CA GLU A 199 21.42 -4.60 -22.37
C GLU A 199 21.29 -3.75 -23.65
N ARG A 200 20.14 -3.11 -23.86
CA ARG A 200 19.88 -2.32 -25.06
C ARG A 200 20.39 -0.87 -24.97
N HIS A 201 20.41 -0.28 -23.77
CA HIS A 201 20.61 1.15 -23.61
C HIS A 201 21.84 1.55 -22.79
N LEU A 202 22.51 0.61 -22.12
CA LEU A 202 23.76 0.87 -21.38
C LEU A 202 24.94 0.25 -22.13
N ARG A 203 26.13 0.84 -21.94
CA ARG A 203 27.40 0.42 -22.55
C ARG A 203 28.37 -0.08 -21.50
N ASP A 204 28.64 -1.38 -21.50
CA ASP A 204 29.53 -2.07 -20.53
C ASP A 204 29.26 -1.65 -19.06
N PRO A 205 28.02 -1.83 -18.56
CA PRO A 205 27.63 -1.25 -17.29
C PRO A 205 28.28 -1.96 -16.11
N GLN A 206 28.82 -1.18 -15.18
CA GLN A 206 29.32 -1.70 -13.91
C GLN A 206 28.15 -2.04 -12.99
N HIS A 207 28.18 -3.23 -12.38
CA HIS A 207 27.11 -3.69 -11.50
C HIS A 207 27.46 -3.49 -10.02
N VAL A 208 26.69 -2.63 -9.36
CA VAL A 208 26.78 -2.41 -7.91
C VAL A 208 25.57 -3.05 -7.26
N LYS A 209 25.78 -4.13 -6.51
CA LYS A 209 24.72 -4.81 -5.77
C LYS A 209 24.95 -4.67 -4.27
N ILE A 210 24.12 -3.84 -3.64
CA ILE A 210 24.14 -3.73 -2.18
C ILE A 210 23.22 -4.81 -1.63
N GLN A 211 23.83 -5.85 -1.06
CA GLN A 211 23.08 -6.83 -0.29
C GLN A 211 22.41 -6.11 0.88
N THR A 212 21.08 -6.16 0.90
CA THR A 212 20.31 -5.68 2.03
C THR A 212 20.66 -6.59 3.21
N LYS A 213 21.51 -6.13 4.14
CA LYS A 213 21.30 -6.54 5.52
C LYS A 213 19.89 -6.06 5.85
N THR A 214 19.05 -6.96 6.34
CA THR A 214 17.63 -6.79 6.71
C THR A 214 17.40 -5.72 7.81
N GLN A 215 18.17 -4.63 7.82
CA GLN A 215 18.30 -3.65 8.89
C GLN A 215 17.18 -2.60 8.88
N THR A 216 16.56 -2.29 7.74
CA THR A 216 15.38 -1.39 7.70
C THR A 216 14.13 -2.04 8.30
N VAL A 217 14.07 -3.37 8.30
CA VAL A 217 12.93 -4.11 8.86
C VAL A 217 13.09 -4.30 10.37
N THR A 218 14.31 -4.34 10.91
CA THR A 218 14.53 -4.53 12.36
C THR A 218 14.07 -3.37 13.23
N ALA A 219 13.95 -2.15 12.69
CA ALA A 219 13.46 -0.98 13.44
C ALA A 219 11.92 -0.83 13.43
N ILE A 220 11.22 -1.69 12.67
CA ILE A 220 9.77 -1.64 12.53
C ILE A 220 9.17 -2.86 13.23
N GLU A 221 8.41 -2.61 14.30
CA GLU A 221 7.59 -3.64 14.92
C GLU A 221 6.48 -4.02 13.94
N GLN A 222 6.43 -5.30 13.55
CA GLN A 222 5.46 -5.80 12.59
C GLN A 222 4.52 -6.81 13.22
N ALA A 223 3.24 -6.52 13.09
CA ALA A 223 2.17 -7.38 13.55
C ALA A 223 1.12 -7.61 12.45
N HIS A 224 0.40 -8.72 12.55
CA HIS A 224 -0.76 -9.00 11.73
C HIS A 224 -1.97 -9.33 12.59
N LEU A 225 -3.14 -8.89 12.14
CA LEU A 225 -4.42 -9.16 12.77
C LEU A 225 -5.30 -9.95 11.81
N LEU A 226 -5.78 -11.12 12.23
CA LEU A 226 -6.76 -11.87 11.47
C LEU A 226 -8.16 -11.27 11.62
N VAL A 227 -8.78 -10.91 10.51
CA VAL A 227 -10.08 -10.23 10.50
C VAL A 227 -10.88 -10.60 9.25
N HIS A 228 -12.21 -10.64 9.36
CA HIS A 228 -13.07 -10.79 8.18
C HIS A 228 -13.11 -9.47 7.38
N ALA A 229 -13.32 -9.56 6.06
CA ALA A 229 -13.22 -8.39 5.17
C ALA A 229 -14.21 -7.27 5.54
N ASP A 230 -15.43 -7.63 5.92
CA ASP A 230 -16.50 -6.76 6.38
C ASP A 230 -16.23 -6.14 7.77
N GLN A 231 -15.31 -6.71 8.53
CA GLN A 231 -14.98 -6.29 9.90
C GLN A 231 -13.73 -5.40 9.96
N LYS A 232 -13.06 -5.15 8.83
CA LYS A 232 -11.80 -4.38 8.79
C LYS A 232 -11.95 -2.96 9.32
N THR A 233 -12.98 -2.23 8.91
CA THR A 233 -13.22 -0.85 9.36
C THR A 233 -13.43 -0.81 10.87
N SER A 234 -14.30 -1.68 11.40
CA SER A 234 -14.55 -1.77 12.84
C SER A 234 -13.29 -2.16 13.62
N ALA A 235 -12.48 -3.07 13.07
CA ALA A 235 -11.20 -3.46 13.66
C ALA A 235 -10.22 -2.28 13.73
N VAL A 236 -10.08 -1.51 12.64
CA VAL A 236 -9.26 -0.29 12.63
C VAL A 236 -9.71 0.67 13.72
N LEU A 237 -11.01 0.97 13.80
CA LEU A 237 -11.54 1.88 14.82
C LEU A 237 -11.22 1.39 16.24
N SER A 238 -11.43 0.09 16.52
CA SER A 238 -11.13 -0.49 17.83
C SER A 238 -9.64 -0.44 18.17
N LEU A 239 -8.74 -0.59 17.18
CA LEU A 239 -7.29 -0.48 17.39
C LEU A 239 -6.90 0.95 17.74
N LEU A 240 -7.42 1.94 17.02
CA LEU A 240 -7.12 3.36 17.28
C LEU A 240 -7.55 3.88 18.65
N GLU A 241 -8.35 3.11 19.39
CA GLU A 241 -8.74 3.49 20.75
C GLU A 241 -7.65 3.17 21.78
N VAL A 242 -6.80 2.19 21.51
CA VAL A 242 -5.73 1.75 22.44
C VAL A 242 -4.33 2.08 21.95
N GLU A 243 -4.15 2.32 20.65
CA GLU A 243 -2.86 2.66 20.05
C GLU A 243 -2.51 4.13 20.30
N ASP A 244 -1.30 4.38 20.77
CA ASP A 244 -0.75 5.73 20.90
C ASP A 244 0.10 6.04 19.66
N PHE A 245 -0.34 6.99 18.84
CA PHE A 245 0.33 7.35 17.60
C PHE A 245 0.35 8.86 17.39
N ASP A 246 1.43 9.35 16.79
CA ASP A 246 1.55 10.75 16.36
C ASP A 246 0.92 10.99 14.97
N ALA A 247 1.44 10.31 13.94
CA ALA A 247 0.82 10.26 12.62
C ALA A 247 0.74 8.82 12.09
N LEU A 248 -0.35 8.52 11.39
CA LEU A 248 -0.69 7.20 10.88
C LEU A 248 -1.01 7.27 9.38
N ILE A 249 -0.47 6.32 8.61
CA ILE A 249 -0.90 6.07 7.24
C ILE A 249 -1.60 4.72 7.12
N MET A 250 -2.78 4.71 6.51
CA MET A 250 -3.56 3.50 6.25
C MET A 250 -3.57 3.19 4.75
N PHE A 251 -3.22 1.97 4.37
CA PHE A 251 -3.22 1.54 2.97
C PHE A 251 -4.45 0.69 2.66
N VAL A 252 -5.24 1.14 1.67
CA VAL A 252 -6.40 0.44 1.13
C VAL A 252 -6.25 0.25 -0.38
N ARG A 253 -6.99 -0.71 -0.94
CA ARG A 253 -6.83 -1.14 -2.32
C ARG A 253 -7.45 -0.20 -3.35
N THR A 254 -8.58 0.42 -3.04
CA THR A 254 -9.39 1.17 -4.01
C THR A 254 -9.54 2.62 -3.61
N LYS A 255 -9.78 3.50 -4.60
CA LYS A 255 -10.05 4.92 -4.35
C LYS A 255 -11.31 5.11 -3.50
N GLN A 256 -12.37 4.36 -3.79
CA GLN A 256 -13.60 4.42 -3.00
C GLN A 256 -13.35 4.03 -1.53
N ALA A 257 -12.58 2.97 -1.29
CA ALA A 257 -12.23 2.55 0.07
C ALA A 257 -11.44 3.63 0.85
N THR A 258 -10.65 4.49 0.16
CA THR A 258 -9.98 5.60 0.85
C THR A 258 -10.99 6.61 1.40
N LEU A 259 -12.04 6.90 0.64
CA LEU A 259 -13.09 7.86 1.02
C LEU A 259 -13.96 7.27 2.13
N ASP A 260 -14.40 6.02 1.96
CA ASP A 260 -15.28 5.35 2.93
C ASP A 260 -14.61 5.23 4.30
N LEU A 261 -13.34 4.81 4.34
CA LEU A 261 -12.61 4.67 5.60
C LEU A 261 -12.27 6.02 6.23
N ALA A 262 -11.87 7.02 5.43
CA ALA A 262 -11.63 8.38 5.95
C ALA A 262 -12.90 8.96 6.57
N SER A 263 -14.05 8.84 5.89
CA SER A 263 -15.34 9.30 6.41
C SER A 263 -15.75 8.57 7.71
N ALA A 264 -15.52 7.26 7.79
CA ALA A 264 -15.78 6.49 9.01
C ALA A 264 -14.89 6.94 10.19
N LEU A 265 -13.65 7.33 9.93
CA LEU A 265 -12.73 7.88 10.92
C LEU A 265 -13.14 9.28 11.38
N GLU A 266 -13.49 10.16 10.44
CA GLU A 266 -14.00 11.52 10.73
C GLU A 266 -15.27 11.47 11.59
N ALA A 267 -16.20 10.55 11.29
CA ALA A 267 -17.41 10.34 12.08
C ALA A 267 -17.13 9.92 13.54
N LYS A 268 -15.94 9.39 13.81
CA LYS A 268 -15.44 9.05 15.16
C LYS A 268 -14.55 10.14 15.77
N GLY A 269 -14.44 11.29 15.12
CA GLY A 269 -13.70 12.46 15.60
C GLY A 269 -12.20 12.43 15.31
N TYR A 270 -11.72 11.51 14.48
CA TYR A 270 -10.32 11.50 14.05
C TYR A 270 -10.08 12.53 12.94
N LYS A 271 -8.92 13.20 12.98
CA LYS A 271 -8.46 14.08 11.89
C LYS A 271 -7.88 13.22 10.77
N ALA A 272 -8.77 12.74 9.90
CA ALA A 272 -8.42 11.85 8.80
C ALA A 272 -8.65 12.51 7.43
N ALA A 273 -7.89 12.13 6.41
CA ALA A 273 -8.20 12.46 5.03
C ALA A 273 -7.84 11.32 4.08
N ALA A 274 -8.59 11.24 2.98
CA ALA A 274 -8.28 10.34 1.88
C ALA A 274 -7.13 10.90 1.02
N LEU A 275 -6.28 10.01 0.50
CA LEU A 275 -5.22 10.29 -0.45
C LEU A 275 -5.24 9.28 -1.60
N ASN A 276 -5.85 9.65 -2.72
CA ASN A 276 -6.03 8.76 -3.87
C ASN A 276 -5.76 9.48 -5.20
N GLY A 277 -5.75 8.72 -6.29
CA GLY A 277 -5.41 9.23 -7.62
C GLY A 277 -6.40 10.20 -8.27
N ASP A 278 -7.60 10.39 -7.70
CA ASP A 278 -8.59 11.36 -8.20
C ASP A 278 -8.47 12.73 -7.53
N ILE A 279 -7.66 12.83 -6.47
CA ILE A 279 -7.44 14.08 -5.76
C ILE A 279 -6.59 15.00 -6.61
N ALA A 280 -7.10 16.22 -6.85
CA ALA A 280 -6.35 17.25 -7.54
C ALA A 280 -5.04 17.53 -6.81
N GLN A 281 -3.97 17.77 -7.55
CA GLN A 281 -2.65 17.88 -6.95
C GLN A 281 -2.56 18.89 -5.81
N ASN A 282 -3.07 20.11 -6.01
CA ASN A 282 -2.96 21.15 -4.99
C ASN A 282 -3.62 20.71 -3.67
N GLN A 283 -4.65 19.86 -3.75
CA GLN A 283 -5.28 19.25 -2.60
C GLN A 283 -4.41 18.13 -2.00
N ARG A 284 -3.76 17.31 -2.83
CA ARG A 284 -2.77 16.31 -2.37
C ARG A 284 -1.65 16.96 -1.58
N GLU A 285 -1.05 18.04 -2.08
CA GLU A 285 0.01 18.78 -1.39
C GLU A 285 -0.49 19.32 -0.04
N ARG A 286 -1.68 19.93 0.00
CA ARG A 286 -2.29 20.39 1.25
C ARG A 286 -2.52 19.26 2.26
N VAL A 287 -2.96 18.08 1.83
CA VAL A 287 -3.17 16.93 2.73
C VAL A 287 -1.83 16.47 3.32
N ILE A 288 -0.79 16.39 2.49
CA ILE A 288 0.55 16.00 2.93
C ILE A 288 1.13 17.04 3.90
N ASP A 289 1.00 18.33 3.58
CA ASP A 289 1.48 19.40 4.45
C ASP A 289 0.72 19.44 5.78
N SER A 290 -0.60 19.22 5.75
CA SER A 290 -1.41 19.11 6.97
C SER A 290 -1.03 17.90 7.84
N LEU A 291 -0.58 16.81 7.22
CA LEU A 291 -0.05 15.65 7.95
C LEU A 291 1.32 15.98 8.58
N LYS A 292 2.18 16.71 7.87
CA LYS A 292 3.50 17.13 8.35
C LYS A 292 3.42 18.08 9.54
N ASP A 293 2.47 19.02 9.52
CA ASP A 293 2.38 20.10 10.50
C ASP A 293 1.45 19.84 11.70
N GLY A 294 0.79 18.68 11.79
CA GLY A 294 -0.07 18.34 12.92
C GLY A 294 -1.54 18.69 12.76
N ARG A 295 -1.95 19.33 11.66
CA ARG A 295 -3.38 19.61 11.40
C ARG A 295 -4.16 18.35 11.05
N LEU A 296 -3.48 17.33 10.54
CA LEU A 296 -4.03 16.03 10.19
C LEU A 296 -3.19 14.92 10.83
N ASP A 297 -3.85 13.88 11.33
CA ASP A 297 -3.17 12.81 12.08
C ASP A 297 -3.22 11.46 11.32
N ILE A 298 -4.23 11.26 10.46
CA ILE A 298 -4.42 10.01 9.72
C ILE A 298 -4.61 10.25 8.22
N VAL A 299 -3.78 9.62 7.38
CA VAL A 299 -4.00 9.59 5.93
C VAL A 299 -4.40 8.19 5.47
N VAL A 300 -5.52 8.08 4.76
CA VAL A 300 -5.96 6.82 4.12
C VAL A 300 -5.61 6.87 2.64
N ALA A 301 -4.67 6.03 2.21
CA ALA A 301 -4.07 6.10 0.88
C ALA A 301 -4.18 4.81 0.06
N THR A 302 -4.11 4.98 -1.26
CA THR A 302 -3.76 3.90 -2.20
C THR A 302 -2.25 3.85 -2.42
N ASP A 303 -1.71 2.72 -2.88
CA ASP A 303 -0.27 2.57 -3.17
C ASP A 303 0.28 3.68 -4.06
N VAL A 304 -0.44 4.00 -5.15
CA VAL A 304 -0.02 5.04 -6.11
C VAL A 304 0.04 6.41 -5.46
N ALA A 305 -0.91 6.71 -4.58
CA ALA A 305 -1.06 8.03 -3.97
C ALA A 305 -0.19 8.25 -2.73
N ALA A 306 0.49 7.22 -2.24
CA ALA A 306 1.43 7.31 -1.11
C ALA A 306 2.89 7.03 -1.51
N ARG A 307 3.15 6.75 -2.79
CA ARG A 307 4.52 6.73 -3.34
C ARG A 307 5.18 8.10 -3.18
N GLY A 308 6.48 8.09 -2.88
CA GLY A 308 7.24 9.31 -2.60
C GLY A 308 6.76 10.11 -1.39
N LEU A 309 5.83 9.60 -0.56
CA LEU A 309 5.46 10.29 0.68
C LEU A 309 6.65 10.23 1.65
N ASP A 310 7.18 11.39 1.99
CA ASP A 310 8.21 11.56 3.02
C ASP A 310 7.69 12.49 4.12
N VAL A 311 7.18 11.85 5.17
CA VAL A 311 6.64 12.51 6.35
C VAL A 311 7.28 11.82 7.55
N PRO A 312 8.35 12.39 8.12
CA PRO A 312 9.07 11.75 9.22
C PRO A 312 8.19 11.50 10.45
N ARG A 313 7.11 12.27 10.64
CA ARG A 313 6.13 12.16 11.75
C ARG A 313 5.37 10.82 11.79
N ILE A 314 5.35 10.05 10.70
CA ILE A 314 4.59 8.79 10.64
C ILE A 314 5.21 7.74 11.58
N THR A 315 4.52 7.45 12.68
CA THR A 315 4.91 6.43 13.66
C THR A 315 4.22 5.09 13.38
N HIS A 316 3.07 5.11 12.71
CA HIS A 316 2.26 3.93 12.46
C HIS A 316 1.92 3.76 10.97
N VAL A 317 1.89 2.51 10.52
CA VAL A 317 1.42 2.10 9.19
C VAL A 317 0.40 0.98 9.34
N PHE A 318 -0.84 1.21 8.91
CA PHE A 318 -1.87 0.17 8.87
C PHE A 318 -2.11 -0.28 7.44
N ASN A 319 -1.73 -1.51 7.13
CA ASN A 319 -2.12 -2.19 5.91
C ASN A 319 -3.52 -2.77 6.09
N VAL A 320 -4.55 -1.94 5.92
CA VAL A 320 -5.95 -2.33 6.04
C VAL A 320 -6.28 -3.38 4.97
N ASP A 321 -5.81 -3.16 3.74
CA ASP A 321 -5.86 -4.18 2.68
C ASP A 321 -4.50 -4.83 2.43
N MET A 322 -4.54 -6.14 2.20
CA MET A 322 -3.38 -6.92 1.82
C MET A 322 -2.75 -6.33 0.54
N PRO A 323 -1.44 -6.07 0.53
CA PRO A 323 -0.73 -5.65 -0.67
C PRO A 323 -0.76 -6.76 -1.72
N TYR A 324 -0.60 -6.37 -2.99
CA TYR A 324 -0.63 -7.32 -4.12
C TYR A 324 0.60 -8.21 -4.18
N ASP A 325 1.73 -7.72 -3.65
CA ASP A 325 3.02 -8.39 -3.68
C ASP A 325 3.88 -8.00 -2.45
N PRO A 326 4.93 -8.77 -2.15
CA PRO A 326 5.81 -8.50 -1.00
C PRO A 326 6.63 -7.21 -1.09
N GLU A 327 6.97 -6.73 -2.29
CA GLU A 327 7.74 -5.49 -2.43
C GLU A 327 6.88 -4.28 -2.06
N SER A 328 5.62 -4.29 -2.50
CA SER A 328 4.62 -3.31 -2.08
C SER A 328 4.48 -3.27 -0.55
N TYR A 329 4.49 -4.43 0.14
CA TYR A 329 4.49 -4.46 1.60
C TYR A 329 5.68 -3.71 2.21
N VAL A 330 6.90 -3.99 1.74
CA VAL A 330 8.13 -3.33 2.21
C VAL A 330 8.06 -1.81 1.97
N HIS A 331 7.57 -1.37 0.80
CA HIS A 331 7.41 0.05 0.49
C HIS A 331 6.39 0.76 1.37
N ARG A 332 5.31 0.07 1.77
CA ARG A 332 4.27 0.59 2.67
C ARG A 332 4.79 0.73 4.09
N ILE A 333 5.40 -0.31 4.66
CA ILE A 333 5.91 -0.24 6.04
C ILE A 333 7.10 0.71 6.15
N GLY A 334 7.90 0.87 5.08
CA GLY A 334 8.95 1.88 5.00
C GLY A 334 8.47 3.34 5.00
N ARG A 335 7.18 3.61 5.20
CA ARG A 335 6.67 4.95 5.53
C ARG A 335 6.89 5.32 7.00
N THR A 336 7.12 4.36 7.89
CA THR A 336 7.51 4.58 9.28
C THR A 336 8.95 4.09 9.53
N GLY A 337 9.44 4.20 10.77
CA GLY A 337 10.78 3.75 11.15
C GLY A 337 11.92 4.55 10.50
N ARG A 338 11.68 5.82 10.16
CA ARG A 338 12.63 6.68 9.44
C ARG A 338 13.51 7.49 10.40
N ALA A 339 14.74 7.77 9.96
CA ALA A 339 15.73 8.57 10.70
C ALA A 339 16.04 8.03 12.11
N GLY A 340 16.16 6.70 12.23
CA GLY A 340 16.54 6.04 13.49
C GLY A 340 15.42 5.92 14.53
N ARG A 341 14.19 6.35 14.22
CA ARG A 341 13.03 6.16 15.10
C ARG A 341 12.44 4.76 14.96
N GLU A 342 11.82 4.29 16.04
CA GLU A 342 10.96 3.12 16.02
C GLU A 342 9.68 3.42 15.24
N GLY A 343 9.15 2.40 14.58
CA GLY A 343 7.87 2.47 13.87
C GLY A 343 7.07 1.20 14.06
N ARG A 344 5.76 1.29 13.93
CA ARG A 344 4.86 0.13 14.04
C ARG A 344 4.06 -0.08 12.78
N ALA A 345 4.04 -1.31 12.29
CA ALA A 345 3.30 -1.70 11.10
C ALA A 345 2.32 -2.83 11.44
N LEU A 346 1.04 -2.60 11.17
CA LEU A 346 -0.02 -3.58 11.37
C LEU A 346 -0.62 -4.01 10.04
N LEU A 347 -0.75 -5.31 9.83
CA LEU A 347 -1.35 -5.90 8.62
C LEU A 347 -2.66 -6.62 8.93
N LEU A 348 -3.77 -6.14 8.38
CA LEU A 348 -5.06 -6.81 8.51
C LEU A 348 -5.16 -7.92 7.45
N VAL A 349 -5.29 -9.16 7.90
CA VAL A 349 -5.24 -10.36 7.05
C VAL A 349 -6.57 -11.08 7.08
N THR A 350 -7.20 -11.26 5.92
CA THR A 350 -8.36 -12.14 5.83
C THR A 350 -7.96 -13.62 5.78
N PRO A 351 -8.84 -14.57 6.13
CA PRO A 351 -8.52 -16.00 6.06
C PRO A 351 -8.01 -16.48 4.69
N ARG A 352 -8.45 -15.83 3.60
CA ARG A 352 -8.01 -16.15 2.22
C ARG A 352 -6.62 -15.59 1.90
N GLU A 353 -6.18 -14.55 2.59
CA GLU A 353 -4.91 -13.86 2.36
C GLU A 353 -3.74 -14.45 3.17
N ARG A 354 -3.99 -15.44 4.05
CA ARG A 354 -2.94 -16.14 4.82
C ARG A 354 -1.78 -16.67 3.97
N ARG A 355 -2.06 -17.12 2.73
CA ARG A 355 -0.99 -17.57 1.81
C ARG A 355 -0.08 -16.43 1.40
N MET A 356 -0.64 -15.25 1.15
CA MET A 356 0.17 -14.07 0.79
C MET A 356 0.98 -13.59 2.00
N LEU A 357 0.45 -13.68 3.23
CA LEU A 357 1.22 -13.40 4.45
C LEU A 357 2.48 -14.29 4.51
N GLN A 358 2.34 -15.59 4.27
CA GLN A 358 3.48 -16.52 4.23
C GLN A 358 4.48 -16.22 3.10
N VAL A 359 4.04 -15.59 2.00
CA VAL A 359 4.96 -15.14 0.94
C VAL A 359 5.73 -13.91 1.42
N ILE A 360 5.03 -12.95 2.05
CA ILE A 360 5.67 -11.76 2.65
C ILE A 360 6.74 -12.17 3.65
N GLU A 361 6.41 -13.03 4.63
CA GLU A 361 7.35 -13.48 5.67
C GLU A 361 8.60 -14.17 5.08
N ARG A 362 8.42 -14.95 4.00
CA ARG A 362 9.55 -15.60 3.31
C ARG A 362 10.45 -14.60 2.60
N VAL A 363 9.87 -13.57 1.97
CA VAL A 363 10.63 -12.55 1.24
C VAL A 363 11.31 -11.57 2.19
N THR A 364 10.64 -11.18 3.27
CA THR A 364 11.22 -10.29 4.29
C THR A 364 12.19 -11.02 5.22
N GLY A 365 12.14 -12.36 5.27
CA GLY A 365 12.95 -13.17 6.17
C GLY A 365 12.55 -13.01 7.63
N GLN A 366 11.37 -12.45 7.91
CA GLN A 366 10.88 -12.17 9.26
C GLN A 366 9.43 -12.66 9.39
N LYS A 367 9.13 -13.31 10.52
CA LYS A 367 7.75 -13.62 10.88
C LYS A 367 7.04 -12.36 11.35
N VAL A 368 5.80 -12.20 10.93
CA VAL A 368 4.95 -11.08 11.35
C VAL A 368 4.10 -11.58 12.52
N ALA A 369 4.31 -11.03 13.72
CA ALA A 369 3.65 -11.53 14.93
C ALA A 369 2.13 -11.43 14.84
N GLU A 370 1.39 -12.45 15.29
CA GLU A 370 -0.07 -12.38 15.35
C GLU A 370 -0.49 -11.56 16.58
N VAL A 371 -1.30 -10.53 16.37
CA VAL A 371 -1.93 -9.75 17.44
C VAL A 371 -3.43 -10.00 17.44
N ARG A 372 -4.05 -9.82 18.62
CA ARG A 372 -5.50 -9.91 18.77
C ARG A 372 -6.10 -8.52 18.86
N LEU A 373 -7.38 -8.43 18.53
CA LEU A 373 -8.13 -7.21 18.83
C LEU A 373 -8.11 -6.96 20.34
N PRO A 374 -8.07 -5.67 20.74
CA PRO A 374 -8.28 -5.29 22.12
C PRO A 374 -9.56 -5.92 22.68
N ASP A 375 -9.52 -6.31 23.95
CA ASP A 375 -10.75 -6.72 24.64
C ASP A 375 -11.57 -5.49 25.06
N ALA A 376 -12.83 -5.73 25.45
CA ALA A 376 -13.73 -4.65 25.82
C ALA A 376 -13.23 -3.87 27.04
N GLN A 377 -12.46 -4.52 27.93
CA GLN A 377 -11.89 -3.89 29.11
C GLN A 377 -10.77 -2.92 28.73
N ALA A 378 -9.83 -3.34 27.90
CA ALA A 378 -8.73 -2.49 27.42
C ALA A 378 -9.27 -1.26 26.68
N VAL A 379 -10.31 -1.45 25.86
CA VAL A 379 -11.01 -0.35 25.19
C VAL A 379 -11.65 0.60 26.19
N LEU A 380 -12.37 0.09 27.18
CA LEU A 380 -12.99 0.90 28.21
C LEU A 380 -11.95 1.70 29.00
N ASP A 381 -10.86 1.06 29.42
CA ASP A 381 -9.79 1.68 30.19
C ASP A 381 -9.12 2.79 29.38
N ALA A 382 -8.89 2.58 28.08
CA ALA A 382 -8.34 3.60 27.20
C ALA A 382 -9.29 4.79 27.01
N ARG A 383 -10.60 4.54 26.82
CA ARG A 383 -11.62 5.60 26.75
C ARG A 383 -11.68 6.42 28.04
N ILE A 384 -11.68 5.75 29.20
CA ILE A 384 -11.65 6.40 30.52
C ILE A 384 -10.38 7.23 30.68
N LYS A 385 -9.21 6.66 30.38
CA LYS A 385 -7.92 7.36 30.47
C LYS A 385 -7.90 8.63 29.60
N LYS A 386 -8.38 8.54 28.35
CA LYS A 386 -8.46 9.71 27.44
C LYS A 386 -9.39 10.79 27.98
N LEU A 387 -10.56 10.39 28.50
CA LEU A 387 -11.51 11.31 29.11
C LEU A 387 -10.92 11.98 30.35
N THR A 388 -10.32 11.21 31.25
CA THR A 388 -9.63 11.71 32.45
C THR A 388 -8.55 12.72 32.08
N ASN A 389 -7.70 12.41 31.11
CA ASN A 389 -6.64 13.32 30.66
C ASN A 389 -7.22 14.62 30.06
N SER A 390 -8.36 14.56 29.38
CA SER A 390 -9.03 15.75 28.82
C SER A 390 -9.70 16.62 29.89
N LEU A 391 -10.23 16.00 30.94
CA LEU A 391 -10.96 16.71 32.01
C LEU A 391 -10.04 17.20 33.13
N SER A 392 -8.96 16.48 33.44
CA SER A 392 -8.03 16.82 34.52
C SER A 392 -7.52 18.27 34.50
N PRO A 393 -7.09 18.87 33.37
CA PRO A 393 -6.65 20.26 33.35
C PRO A 393 -7.81 21.25 33.53
N LEU A 394 -9.04 20.87 33.15
CA LEU A 394 -10.22 21.74 33.26
C LEU A 394 -10.75 21.82 34.69
N VAL A 395 -10.63 20.72 35.45
CA VAL A 395 -11.14 20.64 36.83
C VAL A 395 -10.39 21.58 37.78
N ALA A 396 -9.11 21.86 37.52
CA ALA A 396 -8.27 22.66 38.41
C ALA A 396 -8.81 24.09 38.67
N ASP A 397 -9.43 24.71 37.66
CA ASP A 397 -9.97 26.09 37.75
C ASP A 397 -11.50 26.15 37.64
N ALA A 398 -12.17 25.01 37.47
CA ALA A 398 -13.61 24.97 37.18
C ALA A 398 -14.47 25.50 38.34
N GLU A 399 -14.10 25.16 39.58
CA GLU A 399 -14.90 25.51 40.77
C GLU A 399 -14.85 27.01 41.06
N SER A 400 -13.69 27.65 40.90
CA SER A 400 -13.50 29.09 41.11
C SER A 400 -14.15 29.95 40.02
N THR A 401 -14.31 29.42 38.80
CA THR A 401 -14.83 30.17 37.66
C THR A 401 -16.32 29.93 37.38
N HIS A 402 -16.83 28.74 37.69
CA HIS A 402 -18.19 28.31 37.32
C HIS A 402 -19.05 27.82 38.50
N GLY A 403 -18.58 27.91 39.74
CA GLY A 403 -19.32 27.48 40.95
C GLY A 403 -20.70 28.12 41.08
N ASP A 404 -20.78 29.46 41.04
CA ASP A 404 -22.04 30.19 41.16
C ASP A 404 -23.04 29.85 40.03
N LEU A 405 -22.52 29.62 38.81
CA LEU A 405 -23.34 29.22 37.67
C LEU A 405 -23.87 27.79 37.86
N LEU A 406 -23.05 26.88 38.39
CA LEU A 406 -23.46 25.51 38.70
C LEU A 406 -24.59 25.52 39.74
N ASP A 407 -24.44 26.28 40.82
CA ASP A 407 -25.46 26.40 41.87
C ASP A 407 -26.78 26.93 41.30
N ARG A 408 -26.72 28.00 40.50
CA ARG A 408 -27.90 28.54 39.84
C ARG A 408 -28.59 27.54 38.91
N LEU A 409 -27.82 26.83 38.08
CA LEU A 409 -28.36 25.82 37.17
C LEU A 409 -28.99 24.65 37.92
N THR A 410 -28.39 24.20 39.03
CA THR A 410 -28.96 23.12 39.85
C THR A 410 -30.26 23.53 40.53
N ALA A 411 -30.35 24.79 41.00
CA ALA A 411 -31.59 25.35 41.57
C ALA A 411 -32.70 25.50 40.52
N ASP A 412 -32.40 26.08 39.36
CA ASP A 412 -33.38 26.32 38.29
C ASP A 412 -33.92 25.01 37.70
N ILE A 413 -33.07 23.98 37.57
CA ILE A 413 -33.45 22.67 37.02
C ILE A 413 -34.08 21.76 38.10
N GLY A 414 -33.82 22.03 39.39
CA GLY A 414 -34.27 21.19 40.49
C GLY A 414 -33.58 19.83 40.56
N CYS A 415 -32.26 19.80 40.30
CA CYS A 415 -31.47 18.56 40.29
C CYS A 415 -30.21 18.65 41.15
N THR A 416 -29.61 17.51 41.50
CA THR A 416 -28.35 17.51 42.26
C THR A 416 -27.15 17.85 41.37
N PRO A 417 -26.05 18.43 41.91
CA PRO A 417 -24.82 18.67 41.15
C PRO A 417 -24.30 17.42 40.44
N ARG A 418 -24.43 16.24 41.09
CA ARG A 418 -24.09 14.94 40.50
C ARG A 418 -24.97 14.59 39.30
N ALA A 419 -26.27 14.85 39.35
CA ALA A 419 -27.17 14.58 38.24
C ALA A 419 -26.87 15.50 37.04
N LEU A 420 -26.60 16.78 37.30
CA LEU A 420 -26.18 17.73 36.27
C LEU A 420 -24.82 17.36 35.67
N ALA A 421 -23.83 16.99 36.49
CA ALA A 421 -22.53 16.51 36.04
C ALA A 421 -22.65 15.24 35.16
N ALA A 422 -23.51 14.30 35.54
CA ALA A 422 -23.78 13.11 34.72
C ALA A 422 -24.43 13.47 33.37
N ALA A 423 -25.35 14.44 33.34
CA ALA A 423 -25.98 14.93 32.11
C ALA A 423 -24.96 15.65 31.19
N LEU A 424 -24.11 16.49 31.77
CA LEU A 424 -23.02 17.16 31.05
C LEU A 424 -21.98 16.16 30.55
N LEU A 425 -21.63 15.14 31.33
CA LEU A 425 -20.73 14.07 30.92
C LEU A 425 -21.31 13.26 29.76
N ARG A 426 -22.61 12.94 29.79
CA ARG A 426 -23.32 12.30 28.67
C ARG A 426 -23.30 13.16 27.41
N LYS A 427 -23.45 14.48 27.56
CA LYS A 427 -23.37 15.44 26.45
C LYS A 427 -21.94 15.53 25.90
N ALA A 428 -20.92 15.61 26.77
CA ALA A 428 -19.51 15.70 26.40
C ALA A 428 -19.00 14.43 25.69
N THR A 429 -19.51 13.27 26.09
CA THR A 429 -19.18 11.97 25.46
C THR A 429 -20.00 11.70 24.21
N ASN A 430 -20.97 12.56 23.86
CA ASN A 430 -21.85 12.46 22.68
C ASN A 430 -22.48 11.05 22.50
N GLY A 431 -22.80 10.38 23.61
CA GLY A 431 -23.35 9.02 23.59
C GLY A 431 -22.35 7.89 23.37
N GLN A 432 -21.03 8.15 23.42
CA GLN A 432 -20.00 7.12 23.38
C GLN A 432 -20.18 6.13 24.55
N ALA A 433 -20.18 4.84 24.24
CA ALA A 433 -20.33 3.78 25.23
C ALA A 433 -19.13 3.76 26.19
N LEU A 434 -19.37 4.04 27.47
CA LEU A 434 -18.37 3.93 28.55
C LEU A 434 -18.73 2.81 29.54
N ASN A 435 -19.41 1.77 29.05
CA ASN A 435 -19.70 0.59 29.84
C ASN A 435 -19.35 -0.68 29.04
N LEU A 436 -18.96 -1.73 29.75
CA LEU A 436 -18.48 -2.97 29.16
C LEU A 436 -19.51 -3.61 28.22
N ALA A 437 -20.77 -3.70 28.63
CA ALA A 437 -21.82 -4.37 27.86
C ALA A 437 -22.09 -3.71 26.49
N ALA A 438 -21.98 -2.38 26.40
CA ALA A 438 -22.14 -1.68 25.13
C ALA A 438 -20.88 -1.81 24.25
N ILE A 439 -19.68 -1.75 24.85
CA ILE A 439 -18.41 -1.95 24.13
C ILE A 439 -18.31 -3.38 23.58
N GLU A 440 -18.76 -4.40 24.33
CA GLU A 440 -18.80 -5.78 23.85
C GLU A 440 -19.68 -5.95 22.60
N LYS A 441 -20.79 -5.21 22.50
CA LYS A 441 -21.66 -5.22 21.32
C LYS A 441 -21.04 -4.52 20.11
N GLU A 442 -20.14 -3.56 20.34
CA GLU A 442 -19.42 -2.84 19.30
C GLU A 442 -18.21 -3.63 18.75
N ARG A 443 -17.80 -4.73 19.41
CA ARG A 443 -16.58 -5.45 19.02
C ARG A 443 -16.72 -6.11 17.63
N PRO A 444 -15.69 -5.96 16.78
CA PRO A 444 -15.64 -6.65 15.49
C PRO A 444 -15.58 -8.16 15.68
N LEU A 445 -16.28 -8.88 14.81
CA LEU A 445 -16.21 -10.35 14.79
C LEU A 445 -14.88 -10.78 14.13
N VAL A 446 -14.06 -11.52 14.87
CA VAL A 446 -12.80 -12.08 14.35
C VAL A 446 -12.93 -13.58 14.08
N PRO A 447 -12.21 -14.12 13.08
CA PRO A 447 -12.17 -15.56 12.83
C PRO A 447 -11.69 -16.30 14.09
N ASN A 448 -12.46 -17.30 14.54
CA ASN A 448 -12.10 -18.09 15.71
C ASN A 448 -10.88 -18.98 15.40
N ASN A 449 -9.70 -18.60 15.92
CA ASN A 449 -8.50 -19.42 15.96
C ASN A 449 -8.38 -20.10 17.34
N ALA A 450 -9.43 -20.76 17.82
CA ALA A 450 -9.24 -21.67 18.94
C ALA A 450 -8.22 -22.74 18.51
N PRO A 451 -7.13 -22.96 19.26
CA PRO A 451 -6.34 -24.18 19.10
C PRO A 451 -7.32 -25.33 19.21
N ARG A 452 -7.28 -26.29 18.28
CA ARG A 452 -7.95 -27.58 18.50
C ARG A 452 -7.29 -28.18 19.73
N GLY A 453 -7.87 -27.93 20.90
CA GLY A 453 -7.40 -28.43 22.18
C GLY A 453 -7.31 -29.94 22.16
N ASP A 454 -6.27 -30.42 22.85
CA ASP A 454 -5.89 -31.81 23.02
C ASP A 454 -7.11 -32.71 23.23
N ARG A 455 -7.33 -33.62 22.27
CA ARG A 455 -8.17 -34.79 22.49
C ARG A 455 -7.35 -35.76 23.35
N PRO A 456 -7.86 -36.24 24.49
CA PRO A 456 -7.10 -37.12 25.37
C PRO A 456 -6.65 -38.38 24.64
N GLU A 457 -5.38 -38.74 24.84
CA GLU A 457 -4.76 -39.97 24.36
C GLU A 457 -5.59 -41.17 24.83
N ARG A 458 -6.30 -41.80 23.89
CA ARG A 458 -6.78 -43.18 24.08
C ARG A 458 -5.66 -44.10 23.64
N THR A 459 -4.92 -44.60 24.63
CA THR A 459 -4.21 -45.87 24.57
C THR A 459 -5.17 -46.98 24.13
N GLY A 460 -4.81 -47.71 23.09
CA GLY A 460 -5.58 -48.86 22.60
C GLY A 460 -5.29 -49.14 21.13
N ASP A 461 -4.39 -50.11 20.93
CA ASP A 461 -4.09 -50.90 19.74
C ASP A 461 -4.35 -50.33 18.34
N ARG A 462 -3.26 -50.26 17.56
CA ARG A 462 -3.29 -50.16 16.10
C ARG A 462 -3.90 -51.43 15.52
N PRO A 463 -4.88 -51.30 14.60
CA PRO A 463 -4.90 -52.11 13.40
C PRO A 463 -4.51 -51.27 12.19
N ASP A 464 -4.20 -52.02 11.15
CA ASP A 464 -3.42 -51.70 9.98
C ASP A 464 -3.97 -50.56 9.10
N ARG A 465 -3.09 -49.99 8.28
CA ARG A 465 -3.41 -48.97 7.28
C ARG A 465 -4.51 -49.46 6.33
N GLY A 466 -5.71 -48.92 6.49
CA GLY A 466 -6.81 -49.02 5.54
C GLY A 466 -7.17 -47.65 4.95
N ASP A 467 -7.49 -47.63 3.66
CA ASP A 467 -7.77 -46.49 2.81
C ASP A 467 -8.63 -45.38 3.42
N ARG A 468 -8.31 -44.13 3.05
CA ARG A 468 -9.16 -42.96 3.31
C ARG A 468 -10.53 -43.18 2.68
N GLU A 469 -11.50 -43.59 3.50
CA GLU A 469 -12.90 -43.57 3.15
C GLU A 469 -13.31 -42.16 2.69
N ARG A 470 -13.73 -42.10 1.43
CA ARG A 470 -14.43 -40.98 0.84
C ARG A 470 -15.62 -40.67 1.74
N ARG A 471 -15.69 -39.43 2.24
CA ARG A 471 -16.83 -38.91 2.98
C ARG A 471 -18.11 -39.23 2.20
N ALA A 472 -18.92 -40.14 2.73
CA ALA A 472 -20.13 -40.61 2.06
C ALA A 472 -21.03 -39.41 1.69
N PRO A 473 -21.60 -39.38 0.48
CA PRO A 473 -22.54 -38.34 0.09
C PRO A 473 -23.81 -38.44 0.92
N ILE A 474 -24.35 -37.27 1.28
CA ILE A 474 -25.64 -37.12 1.96
C ILE A 474 -26.70 -37.87 1.13
N PRO A 475 -27.54 -38.73 1.76
CA PRO A 475 -28.53 -39.54 1.05
C PRO A 475 -29.49 -38.66 0.24
N LEU A 476 -29.83 -39.13 -0.97
CA LEU A 476 -30.84 -38.53 -1.84
C LEU A 476 -32.21 -38.63 -1.15
N ALA A 477 -33.02 -37.57 -1.24
CA ALA A 477 -34.42 -37.64 -0.83
C ALA A 477 -35.17 -38.65 -1.71
N GLU A 478 -36.07 -39.44 -1.13
CA GLU A 478 -36.86 -40.46 -1.85
C GLU A 478 -37.55 -39.87 -3.09
N GLY A 479 -37.47 -40.59 -4.21
CA GLY A 479 -38.07 -40.19 -5.50
C GLY A 479 -37.27 -39.20 -6.35
N ARG A 480 -36.00 -38.93 -6.00
CA ARG A 480 -35.12 -38.01 -6.76
C ARG A 480 -33.86 -38.68 -7.28
N ALA A 481 -33.50 -38.34 -8.51
CA ALA A 481 -32.26 -38.76 -9.17
C ALA A 481 -31.25 -37.60 -9.24
N ARG A 482 -29.98 -37.91 -8.98
CA ARG A 482 -28.88 -36.95 -9.17
C ARG A 482 -28.45 -36.93 -10.63
N CYS A 483 -28.41 -35.74 -11.22
CA CYS A 483 -27.93 -35.52 -12.58
C CYS A 483 -26.69 -34.62 -12.57
N ARG A 484 -25.77 -34.83 -13.51
CA ARG A 484 -24.51 -34.10 -13.65
C ARG A 484 -24.46 -33.40 -15.01
N THR A 485 -23.97 -32.17 -15.00
CA THR A 485 -23.47 -31.46 -16.19
C THR A 485 -21.97 -31.20 -16.04
N ALA A 486 -21.24 -31.20 -17.15
CA ALA A 486 -19.83 -30.84 -17.19
C ALA A 486 -19.57 -29.33 -17.00
N LEU A 487 -20.61 -28.52 -16.80
CA LEU A 487 -20.50 -27.09 -16.60
C LEU A 487 -20.34 -26.74 -15.11
N GLY A 488 -19.30 -25.98 -14.76
CA GLY A 488 -18.98 -25.59 -13.38
C GLY A 488 -18.81 -24.08 -13.17
N ALA A 489 -18.37 -23.69 -11.98
CA ALA A 489 -18.13 -22.28 -11.64
C ALA A 489 -17.07 -21.63 -12.55
N ARG A 490 -16.06 -22.38 -13.02
CA ARG A 490 -15.07 -21.90 -14.00
C ARG A 490 -15.67 -21.55 -15.35
N ASP A 491 -16.84 -22.11 -15.67
CA ASP A 491 -17.57 -21.82 -16.89
C ASP A 491 -18.49 -20.59 -16.77
N GLY A 492 -18.45 -19.88 -15.64
CA GLY A 492 -19.35 -18.75 -15.36
C GLY A 492 -20.76 -19.17 -14.93
N ILE A 493 -20.94 -20.44 -14.55
CA ILE A 493 -22.24 -21.01 -14.23
C ILE A 493 -22.54 -20.85 -12.74
N ALA A 494 -23.65 -20.19 -12.44
CA ALA A 494 -24.22 -20.11 -11.11
C ALA A 494 -25.46 -21.02 -11.01
N ALA A 495 -25.85 -21.39 -9.79
CA ALA A 495 -27.02 -22.25 -9.54
C ALA A 495 -28.31 -21.68 -10.17
N LYS A 496 -28.46 -20.34 -10.16
CA LYS A 496 -29.60 -19.65 -10.79
C LYS A 496 -29.67 -19.86 -12.31
N ASN A 497 -28.54 -20.02 -12.98
CA ASN A 497 -28.47 -20.21 -14.43
C ASN A 497 -28.97 -21.63 -14.79
N LEU A 498 -28.55 -22.64 -14.02
CA LEU A 498 -29.02 -24.02 -14.18
C LEU A 498 -30.50 -24.15 -13.83
N LEU A 499 -30.93 -23.51 -12.75
CA LEU A 499 -32.33 -23.49 -12.34
C LEU A 499 -33.22 -22.90 -13.45
N GLY A 500 -32.86 -21.74 -13.99
CA GLY A 500 -33.62 -21.08 -15.05
C GLY A 500 -33.74 -21.92 -16.32
N ALA A 501 -32.66 -22.58 -16.74
CA ALA A 501 -32.66 -23.43 -17.93
C ALA A 501 -33.57 -24.66 -17.77
N ILE A 502 -33.52 -25.32 -16.60
CA ILE A 502 -34.32 -26.51 -16.32
C ILE A 502 -35.81 -26.16 -16.16
N LEU A 503 -36.12 -25.01 -15.56
CA LEU A 503 -37.51 -24.50 -15.46
C LEU A 503 -38.09 -24.19 -16.85
N ASN A 504 -37.37 -23.38 -17.64
CA ASN A 504 -37.91 -22.84 -18.89
C ASN A 504 -37.95 -23.88 -20.02
N GLU A 505 -36.93 -24.74 -20.13
CA GLU A 505 -36.85 -25.72 -21.23
C GLU A 505 -37.28 -27.14 -20.80
N GLY A 506 -37.18 -27.45 -19.51
CA GLY A 506 -37.61 -28.73 -18.95
C GLY A 506 -39.09 -28.78 -18.58
N GLY A 507 -39.75 -27.62 -18.41
CA GLY A 507 -41.16 -27.53 -18.04
C GLY A 507 -41.46 -28.05 -16.63
N LEU A 508 -40.46 -28.05 -15.74
CA LEU A 508 -40.62 -28.45 -14.34
C LEU A 508 -41.04 -27.26 -13.49
N ALA A 509 -41.83 -27.53 -12.45
CA ALA A 509 -42.08 -26.58 -11.37
C ALA A 509 -40.83 -26.45 -10.48
N ARG A 510 -40.65 -25.31 -9.81
CA ARG A 510 -39.47 -25.01 -8.98
C ARG A 510 -39.33 -25.97 -7.80
N GLU A 511 -40.44 -26.46 -7.29
CA GLU A 511 -40.55 -27.37 -6.15
C GLU A 511 -40.06 -28.79 -6.51
N ALA A 512 -40.15 -29.15 -7.79
CA ALA A 512 -39.71 -30.43 -8.32
C ALA A 512 -38.18 -30.51 -8.47
N ILE A 513 -37.49 -29.36 -8.55
CA ILE A 513 -36.02 -29.29 -8.65
C ILE A 513 -35.44 -29.28 -7.24
N GLY A 514 -34.58 -30.25 -6.96
CA GLY A 514 -33.89 -30.37 -5.68
C GLY A 514 -32.62 -29.54 -5.59
N ARG A 515 -31.65 -30.03 -4.83
CA ARG A 515 -30.43 -29.29 -4.57
C ARG A 515 -29.57 -29.15 -5.83
N ILE A 516 -29.10 -27.93 -6.09
CA ILE A 516 -28.10 -27.63 -7.12
C ILE A 516 -26.76 -27.39 -6.43
N GLN A 517 -25.77 -28.22 -6.72
CA GLN A 517 -24.39 -28.05 -6.27
C GLN A 517 -23.51 -27.68 -7.46
N VAL A 518 -23.03 -26.43 -7.50
CA VAL A 518 -22.04 -25.99 -8.47
C VAL A 518 -20.65 -26.27 -7.91
N ARG A 519 -19.86 -27.08 -8.61
CA ARG A 519 -18.42 -27.30 -8.33
C ARG A 519 -17.60 -26.54 -9.36
N ASP A 520 -16.28 -26.50 -9.19
CA ASP A 520 -15.38 -25.76 -10.07
C ASP A 520 -15.48 -26.22 -11.55
N SER A 521 -15.59 -27.53 -11.78
CA SER A 521 -15.52 -28.16 -13.11
C SER A 521 -16.77 -28.94 -13.52
N PHE A 522 -17.79 -29.03 -12.68
CA PHE A 522 -19.06 -29.69 -12.98
C PHE A 522 -20.15 -29.21 -12.02
N SER A 523 -21.41 -29.51 -12.34
CA SER A 523 -22.52 -29.23 -11.42
C SER A 523 -23.41 -30.46 -11.27
N LEU A 524 -23.98 -30.62 -10.08
CA LEU A 524 -24.93 -31.67 -9.74
C LEU A 524 -26.30 -31.02 -9.49
N VAL A 525 -27.34 -31.62 -10.05
CA VAL A 525 -28.74 -31.18 -9.89
C VAL A 525 -29.58 -32.39 -9.52
N GLU A 526 -30.39 -32.26 -8.48
CA GLU A 526 -31.39 -33.28 -8.13
C GLU A 526 -32.69 -33.01 -8.89
N LEU A 527 -33.18 -34.02 -9.59
CA LEU A 527 -34.39 -33.97 -10.41
C LEU A 527 -35.33 -35.12 -10.03
N PRO A 528 -36.64 -35.03 -10.31
CA PRO A 528 -37.58 -36.13 -10.07
C PRO A 528 -37.16 -37.36 -10.86
N GLU A 529 -37.25 -38.54 -10.24
CA GLU A 529 -36.96 -39.81 -10.93
C GLU A 529 -38.06 -40.15 -11.93
N ASP A 530 -39.31 -39.81 -11.59
CA ASP A 530 -40.47 -39.96 -12.49
C ASP A 530 -40.35 -39.04 -13.70
N GLY A 531 -40.28 -39.65 -14.89
CA GLY A 531 -40.18 -38.92 -16.17
C GLY A 531 -38.80 -38.36 -16.51
N LEU A 532 -37.76 -38.71 -15.75
CA LEU A 532 -36.39 -38.19 -15.93
C LEU A 532 -35.86 -38.38 -17.36
N GLU A 533 -36.05 -39.55 -17.97
CA GLU A 533 -35.54 -39.84 -19.33
C GLU A 533 -36.18 -38.93 -20.39
N LYS A 534 -37.47 -38.61 -20.24
CA LYS A 534 -38.16 -37.67 -21.12
C LYS A 534 -37.61 -36.24 -20.94
N LEU A 535 -37.30 -35.86 -19.70
CA LEU A 535 -36.71 -34.56 -19.38
C LEU A 535 -35.28 -34.42 -19.93
N LEU A 536 -34.43 -35.43 -19.74
CA LEU A 536 -33.06 -35.43 -20.28
C LEU A 536 -33.05 -35.34 -21.81
N THR A 537 -34.04 -35.96 -22.48
CA THR A 537 -34.21 -35.86 -23.93
C THR A 537 -34.61 -34.45 -24.36
N LYS A 538 -35.55 -33.81 -23.64
CA LYS A 538 -35.94 -32.42 -23.92
C LYS A 538 -34.80 -31.43 -23.70
N LEU A 539 -33.97 -31.66 -22.67
CA LEU A 539 -32.87 -30.77 -22.29
C LEU A 539 -31.56 -31.01 -23.07
N LYS A 540 -31.58 -31.88 -24.10
CA LYS A 540 -30.37 -32.29 -24.83
C LYS A 540 -29.71 -31.13 -25.57
N ASP A 541 -30.51 -30.24 -26.14
CA ASP A 541 -30.05 -29.11 -26.95
C ASP A 541 -30.03 -27.76 -26.19
N THR A 542 -30.44 -27.77 -24.92
CA THR A 542 -30.45 -26.61 -24.02
C THR A 542 -29.07 -25.99 -23.87
N ARG A 543 -29.01 -24.65 -23.93
CA ARG A 543 -27.78 -23.88 -23.69
C ARG A 543 -27.92 -22.99 -22.46
N VAL A 544 -26.90 -23.02 -21.61
CA VAL A 544 -26.78 -22.16 -20.42
C VAL A 544 -25.52 -21.32 -20.55
N ALA A 545 -25.65 -20.00 -20.48
CA ALA A 545 -24.55 -19.05 -20.70
C ALA A 545 -23.74 -19.34 -21.98
N GLY A 546 -24.45 -19.68 -23.08
CA GLY A 546 -23.85 -19.97 -24.39
C GLY A 546 -23.25 -21.38 -24.57
N LYS A 547 -23.21 -22.21 -23.51
CA LYS A 547 -22.66 -23.58 -23.55
C LYS A 547 -23.76 -24.63 -23.42
N GLN A 548 -23.62 -25.79 -24.09
CA GLN A 548 -24.61 -26.87 -24.01
C GLN A 548 -24.66 -27.48 -22.60
N LEU A 549 -25.87 -27.63 -22.05
CA LEU A 549 -26.10 -28.14 -20.69
C LEU A 549 -25.65 -29.59 -20.53
N LYS A 550 -25.93 -30.46 -21.51
CA LYS A 550 -25.56 -31.90 -21.51
C LYS A 550 -25.75 -32.56 -20.14
N LEU A 551 -26.98 -32.52 -19.63
CA LEU A 551 -27.33 -33.16 -18.36
C LEU A 551 -27.36 -34.68 -18.55
N ARG A 552 -26.78 -35.44 -17.61
CA ARG A 552 -26.83 -36.91 -17.61
C ARG A 552 -27.08 -37.43 -16.20
N ARG A 553 -27.69 -38.61 -16.09
CA ARG A 553 -27.83 -39.29 -14.80
C ARG A 553 -26.44 -39.55 -14.20
N TYR A 554 -26.25 -39.16 -12.94
CA TYR A 554 -25.01 -39.38 -12.21
C TYR A 554 -25.14 -40.69 -11.44
N ARG A 555 -24.34 -41.69 -11.85
CA ARG A 555 -24.12 -42.91 -11.07
C ARG A 555 -22.81 -42.75 -10.31
N GLU A 556 -22.86 -42.95 -9.00
CA GLU A 556 -21.64 -43.13 -8.18
C GLU A 556 -21.20 -44.57 -8.38
N ASP A 557 -20.31 -44.78 -9.35
CA ASP A 557 -19.48 -46.00 -9.41
C ASP A 557 -18.16 -45.72 -8.66
#